data_AF-A0A1S3RDC8-F1
#
_entry.id   AF-A0A1S3RDC8-F1
#
_cell.length_a   1.000
_cell.length_b   1.000
_cell.length_c   1.000
_cell.angle_alpha   90.00
_cell.angle_beta   90.00
_cell.angle_gamma   90.00
#
_symmetry.space_group_name_H-M   'P 1'
#
loop_
_entity.id
_entity.type
_entity.pdbx_description
1 polymer ?
#
loop_
_entity_poly.entity_id
_entity_poly.type
_entity_poly.pdbx_seq_one_letter_code
_entity_poly.pdbx_strand_id
1 'polypeptide(L)'
;MASTISTISLVSERHFLCPLCKDIFSSPVTTPCGHSFCQACLCGYWTRHRSDYCPLCKRLFYSRPDLSVNRILADVCDNYRKTRPESPEESHDMPQVVDIDQMIQERLKKVDRLRHSLQLLKNSCVREVRESQKVFSALVSSMEKSHKAVVTAIEERQGEEERVVEKLVKELEQEIQQLRNGDTDLGPCHSQQSHDELCGGGGQKSVAVSTTSTTGYSERRDWSKVSVETDPCMGVTRRAVSDLMDMVKGELRRLSKAELKKIQKYTVDISLSPKTAHAFLSVSDDRKQVRHTDKHQEVPDNPKRFDRVANVLGRESFSSGRYYWEVEVGEKIEWNLGVARQSINRKGKFTVSPANGFWTLSLKSGGQYVANTSPAVT
;
A
#
# COMPACT_ATOMS: atom_id res chain seq x y z
N MET A 1 67.85 46.51 -18.26
CA MET A 1 66.51 47.12 -18.10
C MET A 1 65.57 46.01 -17.66
N ALA A 2 64.95 46.14 -16.48
CA ALA A 2 64.08 45.13 -15.93
C ALA A 2 62.77 45.11 -16.75
N SER A 3 62.52 44.02 -17.50
CA SER A 3 61.24 43.79 -18.15
C SER A 3 60.18 43.60 -17.06
N THR A 4 59.32 44.59 -16.88
CA THR A 4 58.12 44.47 -16.05
C THR A 4 57.17 43.46 -16.70
N ILE A 5 57.21 42.21 -16.26
CA ILE A 5 56.21 41.20 -16.62
C ILE A 5 54.87 41.71 -16.07
N SER A 6 53.94 42.06 -16.96
CA SER A 6 52.59 42.45 -16.59
C SER A 6 51.94 41.27 -15.84
N THR A 7 51.61 41.46 -14.56
CA THR A 7 51.02 40.41 -13.69
C THR A 7 49.71 39.84 -14.24
N ILE A 8 49.08 40.53 -15.18
CA ILE A 8 47.86 40.10 -15.88
C ILE A 8 48.09 38.88 -16.79
N SER A 9 49.32 38.68 -17.28
CA SER A 9 49.70 37.52 -18.10
C SER A 9 49.71 36.19 -17.33
N LEU A 10 49.72 36.25 -15.98
CA LEU A 10 49.65 35.08 -15.10
C LEU A 10 48.21 34.62 -14.84
N VAL A 11 47.20 35.39 -15.26
CA VAL A 11 45.78 35.09 -15.05
C VAL A 11 45.27 34.24 -16.21
N SER A 12 44.55 33.16 -15.88
CA SER A 12 43.98 32.24 -16.87
C SER A 12 43.04 32.97 -17.84
N GLU A 13 43.21 32.72 -19.15
CA GLU A 13 42.42 33.32 -20.25
C GLU A 13 40.90 33.21 -20.02
N ARG A 14 40.46 32.10 -19.38
CA ARG A 14 39.05 31.82 -19.08
C ARG A 14 38.34 32.94 -18.30
N HIS A 15 39.07 33.77 -17.56
CA HIS A 15 38.50 34.89 -16.80
C HIS A 15 38.16 36.10 -17.68
N PHE A 16 38.69 36.17 -18.90
CA PHE A 16 38.47 37.26 -19.84
C PHE A 16 37.45 36.91 -20.94
N LEU A 17 36.96 35.66 -20.97
CA LEU A 17 36.08 35.18 -22.04
C LEU A 17 34.60 35.46 -21.77
N CYS A 18 33.92 35.92 -22.82
CA CYS A 18 32.47 36.02 -22.81
C CYS A 18 31.82 34.62 -22.89
N PRO A 19 30.88 34.29 -22.00
CA PRO A 19 30.23 32.98 -22.01
C PRO A 19 29.41 32.68 -23.27
N LEU A 20 29.04 33.70 -24.04
CA LEU A 20 28.18 33.58 -25.22
C LEU A 20 28.98 33.40 -26.52
N CYS A 21 29.97 34.26 -26.80
CA CYS A 21 30.81 34.14 -27.99
C CYS A 21 32.08 33.32 -27.78
N LYS A 22 32.43 32.98 -26.53
CA LYS A 22 33.65 32.26 -26.15
C LYS A 22 34.95 32.96 -26.50
N ASP A 23 34.89 34.26 -26.75
CA ASP A 23 36.02 35.12 -27.09
C ASP A 23 36.22 36.19 -25.98
N ILE A 24 37.40 36.81 -25.93
CA ILE A 24 37.73 37.87 -24.97
C ILE A 24 36.68 38.98 -25.06
N PHE A 25 36.19 39.47 -23.91
CA PHE A 25 35.10 40.45 -23.87
C PHE A 25 35.35 41.67 -24.77
N SER A 26 34.45 41.91 -25.73
CA SER A 26 34.37 43.12 -26.53
C SER A 26 33.20 43.97 -26.04
N SER A 27 33.48 45.21 -25.60
CA SER A 27 32.53 46.09 -24.92
C SER A 27 31.72 45.35 -23.83
N PRO A 28 32.38 44.83 -22.77
CA PRO A 28 31.71 44.07 -21.73
C PRO A 28 30.65 44.90 -21.00
N VAL A 29 29.48 44.31 -20.75
CA VAL A 29 28.45 44.84 -19.86
C VAL A 29 28.23 43.88 -18.70
N THR A 30 28.03 44.40 -17.50
CA THR A 30 27.79 43.58 -16.29
C THR A 30 26.33 43.71 -15.88
N THR A 31 25.62 42.58 -15.85
CA THR A 31 24.21 42.53 -15.41
C THR A 31 24.07 42.76 -13.89
N PRO A 32 22.88 43.13 -13.36
CA PRO A 32 22.66 43.32 -11.92
C PRO A 32 22.90 42.07 -11.06
N CYS A 33 22.97 40.90 -11.68
CA CYS A 33 23.32 39.65 -11.01
C CYS A 33 24.83 39.39 -10.92
N GLY A 34 25.67 40.30 -11.42
CA GLY A 34 27.14 40.25 -11.36
C GLY A 34 27.82 39.55 -12.54
N HIS A 35 27.07 38.98 -13.49
CA HIS A 35 27.63 38.30 -14.65
C HIS A 35 27.89 39.27 -15.81
N SER A 36 29.04 39.14 -16.47
CA SER A 36 29.47 39.96 -17.60
C SER A 36 29.36 39.25 -18.95
N PHE A 37 29.01 40.01 -19.99
CA PHE A 37 28.83 39.56 -21.38
C PHE A 37 29.32 40.65 -22.35
N CYS A 38 29.70 40.32 -23.58
CA CYS A 38 29.84 41.35 -24.62
C CYS A 38 28.46 42.00 -24.84
N GLN A 39 28.42 43.32 -24.97
CA GLN A 39 27.16 44.06 -25.17
C GLN A 39 26.35 43.51 -26.34
N ALA A 40 26.99 43.28 -27.50
CA ALA A 40 26.36 42.72 -28.68
C ALA A 40 25.79 41.31 -28.44
N CYS A 41 26.53 40.46 -27.72
CA CYS A 41 26.09 39.10 -27.42
C CYS A 41 24.86 39.07 -26.50
N LEU A 42 24.87 39.90 -25.44
CA LEU A 42 23.73 39.98 -24.53
C LEU A 42 22.49 40.57 -25.21
N CYS A 43 22.67 41.65 -25.99
CA CYS A 43 21.58 42.24 -26.78
C CYS A 43 21.00 41.23 -27.78
N GLY A 44 21.84 40.51 -28.52
CA GLY A 44 21.40 39.47 -29.46
C GLY A 44 20.65 38.34 -28.77
N TYR A 45 21.11 37.93 -27.59
CA TYR A 45 20.43 36.92 -26.78
C TYR A 45 19.02 37.36 -26.34
N TRP A 46 18.90 38.55 -25.76
CA TRP A 46 17.60 39.09 -25.32
C TRP A 46 16.62 39.26 -26.48
N THR A 47 17.09 39.73 -27.64
CA THR A 47 16.27 39.86 -28.85
C THR A 47 15.78 38.50 -29.35
N ARG A 48 16.67 37.50 -29.44
CA ARG A 48 16.33 36.16 -29.94
C ARG A 48 15.34 35.43 -29.03
N HIS A 49 15.49 35.57 -27.71
CA HIS A 49 14.71 34.82 -26.73
C HIS A 49 13.50 35.59 -26.17
N ARG A 50 13.30 36.86 -26.57
CA ARG A 50 12.21 37.73 -26.11
C ARG A 50 12.08 37.76 -24.59
N SER A 51 13.21 37.94 -23.91
CA SER A 51 13.29 37.77 -22.46
C SER A 51 14.45 38.55 -21.86
N ASP A 52 14.29 39.00 -20.61
CA ASP A 52 15.29 39.79 -19.88
C ASP A 52 15.95 38.98 -18.74
N TYR A 53 16.21 37.68 -18.94
CA TYR A 53 16.94 36.90 -17.95
C TYR A 53 18.45 36.88 -18.23
N CYS A 54 19.24 36.67 -17.19
CA CYS A 54 20.69 36.45 -17.33
C CYS A 54 20.97 35.11 -18.05
N PRO A 55 21.74 35.09 -19.15
CA PRO A 55 22.05 33.85 -19.87
C PRO A 55 22.75 32.78 -19.02
N LEU A 56 23.52 33.18 -17.99
CA LEU A 56 24.27 32.28 -17.11
C LEU A 56 23.42 31.74 -15.95
N CYS A 57 22.96 32.60 -15.05
CA CYS A 57 22.29 32.16 -13.82
C CYS A 57 20.76 32.13 -13.89
N LYS A 58 20.19 32.51 -15.05
CA LYS A 58 18.74 32.55 -15.31
C LYS A 58 17.93 33.47 -14.39
N ARG A 59 18.58 34.38 -13.64
CA ARG A 59 17.87 35.42 -12.88
C ARG A 59 17.11 36.32 -13.84
N LEU A 60 15.81 36.47 -13.60
CA LEU A 60 14.92 37.37 -14.34
C LEU A 60 15.10 38.81 -13.86
N PHE A 61 15.16 39.76 -14.78
CA PHE A 61 15.07 41.20 -14.48
C PHE A 61 13.63 41.68 -14.72
N TYR A 62 13.05 42.41 -13.76
CA TYR A 62 11.65 42.88 -13.84
C TYR A 62 11.41 43.90 -14.96
N SER A 63 12.47 44.59 -15.37
CA SER A 63 12.53 45.43 -16.57
C SER A 63 13.91 45.28 -17.19
N ARG A 64 14.02 45.54 -18.50
CA ARG A 64 15.29 45.46 -19.22
C ARG A 64 16.27 46.47 -18.63
N PRO A 65 17.38 46.02 -18.02
CA PRO A 65 18.30 46.93 -17.35
C PRO A 65 19.06 47.75 -18.39
N ASP A 66 19.22 49.04 -18.12
CA ASP A 66 20.13 49.90 -18.86
C ASP A 66 21.56 49.60 -18.42
N LEU A 67 22.37 49.05 -19.32
CA LEU A 67 23.72 48.58 -19.02
C LEU A 67 24.74 49.40 -19.79
N SER A 68 25.61 50.08 -19.07
CA SER A 68 26.79 50.72 -19.63
C SER A 68 27.95 49.75 -19.71
N VAL A 69 28.87 50.02 -20.65
CA VAL A 69 30.10 49.23 -20.81
C VAL A 69 30.95 49.36 -19.54
N ASN A 70 31.35 48.23 -18.99
CA ASN A 70 32.27 48.14 -17.86
C ASN A 70 33.68 48.46 -18.35
N ARG A 71 34.07 49.73 -18.19
CA ARG A 71 35.36 50.26 -18.66
C ARG A 71 36.56 49.53 -18.05
N ILE A 72 36.49 49.18 -16.75
CA ILE A 72 37.58 48.46 -16.07
C ILE A 72 37.77 47.08 -16.70
N LEU A 73 36.69 46.32 -16.92
CA LEU A 73 36.77 45.02 -17.55
C LEU A 73 37.21 45.13 -19.02
N ALA A 74 36.81 46.18 -19.73
CA ALA A 74 37.28 46.47 -21.08
C ALA A 74 38.79 46.71 -21.12
N ASP A 75 39.30 47.61 -20.27
CA ASP A 75 40.72 47.96 -20.18
C ASP A 75 41.59 46.74 -19.82
N VAL A 76 41.10 45.93 -18.87
CA VAL A 76 41.74 44.68 -18.46
C VAL A 76 41.80 43.67 -19.61
N CYS A 77 40.70 43.51 -20.35
CA CYS A 77 40.64 42.61 -21.51
C CYS A 77 41.54 43.11 -22.66
N ASP A 78 41.60 44.41 -22.90
CA ASP A 78 42.46 45.02 -23.92
C ASP A 78 43.94 44.90 -23.58
N ASN A 79 44.29 45.09 -22.29
CA ASN A 79 45.66 44.86 -21.83
C ASN A 79 46.05 43.38 -21.97
N TYR A 80 45.14 42.46 -21.66
CA TYR A 80 45.36 41.03 -21.86
C TYR A 80 45.54 40.67 -23.34
N ARG A 81 44.74 41.24 -24.26
CA ARG A 81 44.91 41.06 -25.72
C ARG A 81 46.30 41.46 -26.20
N LYS A 82 46.84 42.57 -25.68
CA LYS A 82 48.16 43.11 -26.08
C LYS A 82 49.34 42.37 -25.46
N THR A 83 49.13 41.74 -24.30
CA THR A 83 50.17 41.03 -23.54
C THR A 83 49.99 39.51 -23.59
N ARG A 84 49.12 39.04 -24.49
CA ARG A 84 48.82 37.63 -24.71
C ARG A 84 50.15 36.90 -25.00
N PRO A 85 50.49 35.85 -24.23
CA PRO A 85 51.65 35.04 -24.55
C PRO A 85 51.48 34.47 -25.96
N GLU A 86 52.43 34.76 -26.86
CA GLU A 86 52.52 34.04 -28.12
C GLU A 86 52.86 32.58 -27.77
N SER A 87 51.93 31.67 -28.03
CA SER A 87 52.23 30.24 -27.94
C SER A 87 53.29 29.90 -29.01
N PRO A 88 54.28 29.04 -28.70
CA PRO A 88 55.11 28.46 -29.74
C PRO A 88 54.22 27.84 -30.81
N GLU A 89 54.61 27.99 -32.07
CA GLU A 89 54.05 27.28 -33.22
C GLU A 89 54.28 25.77 -33.04
N GLU A 90 53.42 25.14 -32.26
CA GLU A 90 53.19 23.70 -32.27
C GLU A 90 51.71 23.50 -32.56
N SER A 91 51.46 22.72 -33.61
CA SER A 91 50.16 22.31 -34.13
C SER A 91 49.23 21.71 -33.06
N HIS A 92 48.56 22.57 -32.30
CA HIS A 92 47.38 22.24 -31.49
C HIS A 92 46.14 22.84 -32.15
N ASP A 93 45.89 22.38 -33.38
CA ASP A 93 44.54 22.34 -33.92
C ASP A 93 43.91 21.04 -33.40
N MET A 94 43.55 21.03 -32.12
CA MET A 94 42.63 20.03 -31.59
C MET A 94 41.38 20.79 -31.13
N PRO A 95 40.27 20.69 -31.86
CA PRO A 95 38.96 20.99 -31.29
C PRO A 95 38.89 20.24 -29.95
N GLN A 96 38.12 20.73 -28.97
CA GLN A 96 37.60 19.78 -27.98
C GLN A 96 36.74 18.79 -28.77
N VAL A 97 37.38 17.72 -29.25
CA VAL A 97 36.73 16.57 -29.85
C VAL A 97 35.97 15.99 -28.68
N VAL A 98 34.73 16.44 -28.54
CA VAL A 98 33.70 15.61 -27.94
C VAL A 98 33.83 14.31 -28.71
N ASP A 99 34.36 13.27 -28.06
CA ASP A 99 34.60 11.99 -28.70
C ASP A 99 33.21 11.43 -29.06
N ILE A 100 32.77 11.75 -30.28
CA ILE A 100 31.46 11.40 -30.81
C ILE A 100 31.35 9.88 -30.80
N ASP A 101 32.44 9.17 -31.06
CA ASP A 101 32.50 7.72 -31.01
C ASP A 101 32.29 7.23 -29.57
N GLN A 102 32.93 7.83 -28.56
CA GLN A 102 32.66 7.52 -27.16
C GLN A 102 31.20 7.76 -26.77
N MET A 103 30.60 8.89 -27.17
CA MET A 103 29.19 9.18 -26.91
C MET A 103 28.26 8.19 -27.62
N ILE A 104 28.59 7.79 -28.86
CA ILE A 104 27.86 6.77 -29.60
C ILE A 104 27.95 5.43 -28.86
N GLN A 105 29.14 5.02 -28.41
CA GLN A 105 29.33 3.79 -27.64
C GLN A 105 28.56 3.82 -26.30
N GLU A 106 28.55 4.94 -25.59
CA GLU A 106 27.75 5.11 -24.36
C GLU A 106 26.25 4.98 -24.64
N ARG A 107 25.76 5.59 -25.72
CA ARG A 107 24.36 5.51 -26.14
C ARG A 107 23.98 4.10 -26.59
N LEU A 108 24.83 3.41 -27.34
CA LEU A 108 24.63 2.01 -27.73
C LEU A 108 24.54 1.10 -26.50
N LYS A 109 25.49 1.22 -25.55
CA LYS A 109 25.44 0.52 -24.26
C LYS A 109 24.14 0.83 -23.50
N LYS A 110 23.67 2.08 -23.53
CA LYS A 110 22.40 2.47 -22.90
C LYS A 110 21.20 1.81 -23.59
N VAL A 111 21.19 1.77 -24.92
CA VAL A 111 20.15 1.07 -25.71
C VAL A 111 20.11 -0.41 -25.34
N ASP A 112 21.26 -1.09 -25.24
CA ASP A 112 21.28 -2.51 -24.87
C ASP A 112 20.81 -2.76 -23.44
N ARG A 113 21.18 -1.88 -22.49
CA ARG A 113 20.62 -1.92 -21.12
C ARG A 113 19.10 -1.74 -21.12
N LEU A 114 18.57 -0.83 -21.95
CA LEU A 114 17.12 -0.63 -22.07
C LEU A 114 16.43 -1.85 -22.70
N ARG A 115 17.00 -2.44 -23.75
CA ARG A 115 16.48 -3.68 -24.36
C ARG A 115 16.44 -4.83 -23.36
N HIS A 116 17.52 -5.03 -22.60
CA HIS A 116 17.55 -6.02 -21.53
C HIS A 116 16.49 -5.74 -20.45
N SER A 117 16.35 -4.47 -20.04
CA SER A 117 15.34 -4.07 -19.05
C SER A 117 13.91 -4.33 -19.55
N LEU A 118 13.64 -4.09 -20.83
CA LEU A 118 12.37 -4.40 -21.48
C LEU A 118 12.13 -5.92 -21.51
N GLN A 119 13.15 -6.73 -21.77
CA GLN A 119 13.02 -8.19 -21.73
C GLN A 119 12.69 -8.68 -20.31
N LEU A 120 13.35 -8.13 -19.28
CA LEU A 120 13.03 -8.44 -17.88
C LEU A 120 11.59 -8.06 -17.53
N LEU A 121 11.12 -6.90 -18.00
CA LEU A 121 9.72 -6.47 -17.83
C LEU A 121 8.76 -7.48 -18.45
N LYS A 122 8.96 -7.85 -19.71
CA LYS A 122 8.13 -8.84 -20.42
C LYS A 122 8.09 -10.17 -19.66
N ASN A 123 9.25 -10.68 -19.26
CA ASN A 123 9.35 -11.93 -18.49
C ASN A 123 8.61 -11.82 -17.15
N SER A 124 8.68 -10.66 -16.48
CA SER A 124 7.97 -10.42 -15.24
C SER A 124 6.44 -10.42 -15.43
N CYS A 125 5.94 -9.76 -16.48
CA CYS A 125 4.51 -9.75 -16.79
C CYS A 125 3.99 -11.16 -17.09
N VAL A 126 4.74 -11.96 -17.87
CA VAL A 126 4.36 -13.35 -18.17
C VAL A 126 4.30 -14.20 -16.89
N ARG A 127 5.25 -14.04 -15.97
CA ARG A 127 5.20 -14.74 -14.67
C ARG A 127 3.97 -14.35 -13.84
N GLU A 128 3.60 -13.06 -13.84
CA GLU A 128 2.43 -12.59 -13.11
C GLU A 128 1.12 -13.14 -13.70
N VAL A 129 1.02 -13.20 -15.04
CA VAL A 129 -0.10 -13.86 -15.73
C VAL A 129 -0.21 -15.33 -15.32
N ARG A 130 0.92 -16.06 -15.26
CA ARG A 130 0.92 -17.48 -14.85
C ARG A 130 0.49 -17.68 -13.40
N GLU A 131 0.96 -16.85 -12.48
CA GLU A 131 0.55 -16.93 -11.06
C GLU A 131 -0.94 -16.60 -10.91
N SER A 132 -1.42 -15.58 -11.61
CA SER A 132 -2.85 -15.25 -11.69
C SER A 132 -3.67 -16.43 -12.19
N GLN A 133 -3.30 -17.03 -13.33
CA GLN A 133 -3.98 -18.22 -13.87
C GLN A 133 -4.02 -19.38 -12.87
N LYS A 134 -2.91 -19.64 -12.17
CA LYS A 134 -2.84 -20.68 -11.15
C LYS A 134 -3.81 -20.41 -9.98
N VAL A 135 -3.88 -19.18 -9.50
CA VAL A 135 -4.79 -18.80 -8.41
C VAL A 135 -6.24 -18.92 -8.85
N PHE A 136 -6.60 -18.32 -9.98
CA PHE A 136 -7.98 -18.32 -10.44
C PHE A 136 -8.48 -19.71 -10.83
N SER A 137 -7.65 -20.56 -11.46
CA SER A 137 -8.02 -21.95 -11.74
C SER A 137 -8.26 -22.78 -10.47
N ALA A 138 -7.44 -22.59 -9.44
CA ALA A 138 -7.63 -23.26 -8.15
C ALA A 138 -8.93 -22.81 -7.46
N LEU A 139 -9.21 -21.50 -7.47
CA LEU A 139 -10.44 -20.94 -6.88
C LEU A 139 -11.69 -21.43 -7.62
N VAL A 140 -11.69 -21.42 -8.96
CA VAL A 140 -12.81 -21.94 -9.77
C VAL A 140 -13.04 -23.42 -9.47
N SER A 141 -11.98 -24.24 -9.50
CA SER A 141 -12.08 -25.67 -9.20
C SER A 141 -12.63 -25.93 -7.80
N SER A 142 -12.23 -25.11 -6.81
CA SER A 142 -12.77 -25.24 -5.46
C SER A 142 -14.23 -24.80 -5.36
N MET A 143 -14.62 -23.75 -6.07
CA MET A 143 -16.00 -23.27 -6.10
C MET A 143 -16.92 -24.33 -6.71
N GLU A 144 -16.51 -24.96 -7.82
CA GLU A 144 -17.25 -26.05 -8.45
C GLU A 144 -17.40 -27.26 -7.52
N LYS A 145 -16.31 -27.67 -6.84
CA LYS A 145 -16.35 -28.76 -5.86
C LYS A 145 -17.26 -28.43 -4.68
N SER A 146 -17.18 -27.21 -4.16
CA SER A 146 -18.03 -26.76 -3.05
C SER A 146 -19.50 -26.74 -3.44
N HIS A 147 -19.82 -26.27 -4.63
CA HIS A 147 -21.19 -26.27 -5.15
C HIS A 147 -21.73 -27.70 -5.29
N LYS A 148 -20.94 -28.60 -5.89
CA LYS A 148 -21.30 -30.02 -6.00
C LYS A 148 -21.55 -30.65 -4.63
N ALA A 149 -20.68 -30.39 -3.65
CA ALA A 149 -20.84 -30.90 -2.29
C ALA A 149 -22.11 -30.37 -1.60
N VAL A 150 -22.47 -29.11 -1.82
CA VAL A 150 -23.73 -28.52 -1.30
C VAL A 150 -24.94 -29.23 -1.88
N VAL A 151 -24.98 -29.44 -3.20
CA VAL A 151 -26.08 -30.13 -3.86
C VAL A 151 -26.24 -31.54 -3.32
N THR A 152 -25.15 -32.33 -3.26
CA THR A 152 -25.17 -33.68 -2.71
C THR A 152 -25.63 -33.70 -1.25
N ALA A 153 -25.16 -32.76 -0.41
CA ALA A 153 -25.58 -32.69 0.99
C ALA A 153 -27.06 -32.33 1.18
N ILE A 154 -27.64 -31.55 0.25
CA ILE A 154 -29.07 -31.23 0.27
C ILE A 154 -29.89 -32.46 -0.12
N GLU A 155 -29.51 -33.14 -1.21
CA GLU A 155 -30.18 -34.35 -1.69
C GLU A 155 -30.16 -35.47 -0.64
N GLU A 156 -29.02 -35.69 0.02
CA GLU A 156 -28.88 -36.70 1.08
C GLU A 156 -29.76 -36.40 2.29
N ARG A 157 -29.80 -35.14 2.75
CA ARG A 157 -30.64 -34.72 3.88
C ARG A 157 -32.12 -34.81 3.56
N GLN A 158 -32.50 -34.38 2.36
CA GLN A 158 -33.88 -34.52 1.89
C GLN A 158 -34.30 -36.00 1.89
N GLY A 159 -33.48 -36.88 1.32
CA GLY A 159 -33.79 -38.31 1.26
C GLY A 159 -33.87 -38.99 2.63
N GLU A 160 -33.11 -38.53 3.63
CA GLU A 160 -33.21 -39.05 5.00
C GLU A 160 -34.52 -38.64 5.68
N GLU A 161 -34.91 -37.36 5.59
CA GLU A 161 -36.18 -36.90 6.15
C GLU A 161 -37.38 -37.53 5.43
N GLU A 162 -37.33 -37.70 4.11
CA GLU A 162 -38.37 -38.40 3.35
C GLU A 162 -38.55 -39.84 3.85
N ARG A 163 -37.47 -40.57 4.14
CA ARG A 163 -37.54 -41.93 4.72
C ARG A 163 -38.16 -41.92 6.12
N VAL A 164 -37.84 -40.93 6.95
CA VAL A 164 -38.44 -40.78 8.28
C VAL A 164 -39.94 -40.55 8.16
N VAL A 165 -40.36 -39.65 7.28
CA VAL A 165 -41.78 -39.37 7.03
C VAL A 165 -42.51 -40.60 6.49
N GLU A 166 -41.98 -41.27 5.47
CA GLU A 166 -42.58 -42.48 4.92
C GLU A 166 -42.77 -43.57 5.98
N LYS A 167 -41.81 -43.73 6.87
CA LYS A 167 -41.90 -44.68 7.98
C LYS A 167 -43.01 -44.29 8.96
N LEU A 168 -43.06 -43.02 9.38
CA LEU A 168 -44.09 -42.52 10.29
C LEU A 168 -45.50 -42.64 9.70
N VAL A 169 -45.66 -42.33 8.41
CA VAL A 169 -46.93 -42.48 7.69
C VAL A 169 -47.36 -43.94 7.68
N LYS A 170 -46.45 -44.88 7.33
CA LYS A 170 -46.76 -46.32 7.35
C LYS A 170 -47.17 -46.82 8.73
N GLU A 171 -46.48 -46.38 9.79
CA GLU A 171 -46.83 -46.73 11.17
C GLU A 171 -48.22 -46.19 11.56
N LEU A 172 -48.53 -44.93 11.23
CA LEU A 172 -49.83 -44.30 11.44
C LEU A 172 -50.96 -45.01 10.68
N GLU A 173 -50.76 -45.33 9.40
CA GLU A 173 -51.74 -46.04 8.57
C GLU A 173 -52.06 -47.43 9.13
N GLN A 174 -51.03 -48.16 9.58
CA GLN A 174 -51.20 -49.46 10.22
C GLN A 174 -51.98 -49.35 11.52
N GLU A 175 -51.67 -48.36 12.37
CA GLU A 175 -52.41 -48.13 13.62
C GLU A 175 -53.87 -47.76 13.34
N ILE A 176 -54.14 -46.87 12.38
CA ILE A 176 -55.50 -46.53 11.94
C ILE A 176 -56.26 -47.78 11.48
N GLN A 177 -55.61 -48.68 10.74
CA GLN A 177 -56.26 -49.91 10.29
C GLN A 177 -56.59 -50.86 11.44
N GLN A 178 -55.69 -50.99 12.43
CA GLN A 178 -55.96 -51.78 13.64
C GLN A 178 -57.13 -51.19 14.44
N LEU A 179 -57.19 -49.86 14.56
CA LEU A 179 -58.31 -49.16 15.23
C LEU A 179 -59.65 -49.43 14.54
N ARG A 180 -59.69 -49.36 13.20
CA ARG A 180 -60.91 -49.63 12.42
C ARG A 180 -61.39 -51.08 12.57
N ASN A 181 -60.46 -52.03 12.54
CA ASN A 181 -60.79 -53.46 12.64
C ASN A 181 -61.25 -53.84 14.06
N GLY A 182 -60.65 -53.26 15.10
CA GLY A 182 -61.05 -53.51 16.50
C GLY A 182 -62.44 -52.98 16.87
N ASP A 183 -62.91 -51.92 16.19
CA ASP A 183 -64.26 -51.35 16.39
C ASP A 183 -65.37 -52.21 15.75
N THR A 184 -65.00 -53.15 14.87
CA THR A 184 -65.95 -54.04 14.18
C THR A 184 -66.34 -55.25 15.05
N ASP A 185 -65.59 -55.56 16.11
CA ASP A 185 -65.75 -56.76 16.94
C ASP A 185 -66.61 -56.53 18.21
N LEU A 186 -67.13 -55.30 18.40
CA LEU A 186 -68.03 -54.95 19.51
C LEU A 186 -69.46 -54.67 19.00
N GLY A 187 -70.11 -55.72 18.50
CA GLY A 187 -71.57 -55.79 18.39
C GLY A 187 -72.23 -56.04 19.77
N PRO A 188 -73.48 -55.58 20.01
CA PRO A 188 -73.99 -55.37 21.36
C PRO A 188 -74.43 -56.65 22.07
N CYS A 189 -73.80 -56.97 23.21
CA CYS A 189 -74.30 -57.97 24.16
C CYS A 189 -75.12 -57.29 25.28
N HIS A 190 -76.44 -57.44 25.18
CA HIS A 190 -77.39 -57.27 26.28
C HIS A 190 -77.32 -58.45 27.28
N SER A 191 -77.44 -58.13 28.58
CA SER A 191 -78.15 -58.86 29.68
C SER A 191 -77.36 -58.71 30.99
N GLN A 192 -77.74 -57.82 31.91
CA GLN A 192 -78.71 -58.00 33.01
C GLN A 192 -78.21 -58.80 34.24
N GLN A 193 -78.29 -58.11 35.40
CA GLN A 193 -78.63 -58.61 36.76
C GLN A 193 -77.61 -59.53 37.47
N SER A 194 -77.46 -59.59 38.80
CA SER A 194 -77.77 -58.80 40.01
C SER A 194 -77.26 -59.62 41.23
N HIS A 195 -77.27 -59.01 42.43
CA HIS A 195 -77.25 -59.57 43.80
C HIS A 195 -75.94 -59.88 44.56
N ASP A 196 -75.70 -59.05 45.60
CA ASP A 196 -75.70 -59.33 47.05
C ASP A 196 -75.23 -60.73 47.56
N GLU A 197 -74.31 -60.79 48.54
CA GLU A 197 -74.60 -60.74 50.01
C GLU A 197 -73.34 -61.01 50.88
N LEU A 198 -73.38 -60.54 52.14
CA LEU A 198 -72.33 -60.52 53.18
C LEU A 198 -72.04 -61.88 53.86
N CYS A 199 -70.79 -62.09 54.32
CA CYS A 199 -70.44 -62.25 55.76
C CYS A 199 -68.96 -62.61 56.05
N GLY A 200 -68.44 -62.09 57.18
CA GLY A 200 -67.52 -62.83 58.07
C GLY A 200 -66.02 -62.53 57.98
N GLY A 201 -65.48 -61.81 58.98
CA GLY A 201 -64.07 -61.41 59.04
C GLY A 201 -63.09 -62.37 59.74
N GLY A 202 -61.82 -61.94 59.75
CA GLY A 202 -60.77 -62.42 60.66
C GLY A 202 -59.50 -62.94 59.97
N GLY A 203 -58.37 -62.24 60.17
CA GLY A 203 -57.03 -62.82 60.04
C GLY A 203 -56.14 -62.23 58.94
N GLN A 204 -55.23 -61.34 59.34
CA GLN A 204 -54.13 -60.81 58.53
C GLN A 204 -53.11 -61.89 58.16
N LYS A 205 -52.78 -62.03 56.87
CA LYS A 205 -51.43 -61.88 56.31
C LYS A 205 -51.47 -62.07 54.79
N SER A 206 -51.26 -60.96 54.08
CA SER A 206 -50.45 -60.84 52.86
C SER A 206 -50.19 -62.12 52.06
N VAL A 207 -50.94 -62.33 50.99
CA VAL A 207 -50.43 -62.51 49.60
C VAL A 207 -51.60 -62.12 48.67
N ALA A 208 -51.37 -61.13 47.80
CA ALA A 208 -52.37 -60.69 46.83
C ALA A 208 -52.71 -61.82 45.84
N VAL A 209 -53.99 -62.17 45.78
CA VAL A 209 -54.58 -63.07 44.79
C VAL A 209 -54.60 -62.38 43.42
N SER A 210 -54.29 -63.19 42.42
CA SER A 210 -54.27 -62.94 40.99
C SER A 210 -55.45 -62.14 40.43
N THR A 211 -55.14 -61.23 39.51
CA THR A 211 -56.03 -60.90 38.39
C THR A 211 -55.21 -60.90 37.11
N THR A 212 -55.27 -62.04 36.41
CA THR A 212 -55.11 -62.09 34.95
C THR A 212 -56.20 -61.23 34.33
N SER A 213 -55.85 -60.02 33.90
CA SER A 213 -56.69 -59.18 33.06
C SER A 213 -55.83 -58.62 31.92
N THR A 214 -56.06 -59.18 30.74
CA THR A 214 -55.87 -58.55 29.44
C THR A 214 -54.47 -57.99 29.16
N THR A 215 -53.58 -58.89 28.74
CA THR A 215 -52.66 -58.62 27.65
C THR A 215 -53.42 -57.94 26.50
N GLY A 216 -53.10 -56.68 26.15
CA GLY A 216 -53.66 -56.09 24.93
C GLY A 216 -53.49 -54.59 24.68
N TYR A 217 -53.24 -53.74 25.68
CA TYR A 217 -53.01 -52.31 25.42
C TYR A 217 -51.53 -51.98 25.57
N SER A 218 -50.78 -52.20 24.48
CA SER A 218 -49.49 -51.55 24.27
C SER A 218 -49.69 -50.05 24.50
N GLU A 219 -48.77 -49.39 25.22
CA GLU A 219 -48.69 -47.94 25.31
C GLU A 219 -48.80 -47.35 23.90
N ARG A 220 -49.96 -46.79 23.54
CA ARG A 220 -50.16 -46.18 22.23
C ARG A 220 -49.29 -44.94 22.13
N ARG A 221 -48.65 -44.77 20.98
CA ARG A 221 -47.80 -43.62 20.71
C ARG A 221 -48.65 -42.36 20.68
N ASP A 222 -48.21 -41.31 21.38
CA ASP A 222 -48.89 -40.01 21.36
C ASP A 222 -48.55 -39.25 20.08
N TRP A 223 -49.33 -39.48 19.02
CA TRP A 223 -49.13 -38.85 17.71
C TRP A 223 -49.26 -37.33 17.71
N SER A 224 -49.91 -36.74 18.72
CA SER A 224 -50.04 -35.27 18.82
C SER A 224 -48.70 -34.57 19.09
N LYS A 225 -47.71 -35.31 19.58
CA LYS A 225 -46.36 -34.82 19.87
C LYS A 225 -45.33 -35.13 18.78
N VAL A 226 -45.71 -35.87 17.75
CA VAL A 226 -44.81 -36.21 16.65
C VAL A 226 -44.74 -35.03 15.69
N SER A 227 -43.54 -34.46 15.53
CA SER A 227 -43.25 -33.42 14.54
C SER A 227 -42.15 -33.86 13.60
N VAL A 228 -42.15 -33.33 12.40
CA VAL A 228 -41.13 -33.58 11.36
C VAL A 228 -40.36 -32.28 11.13
N GLU A 229 -39.05 -32.39 10.89
CA GLU A 229 -38.24 -31.25 10.47
C GLU A 229 -38.65 -30.81 9.06
N THR A 230 -39.03 -29.54 8.89
CA THR A 230 -39.49 -29.00 7.61
C THR A 230 -38.36 -28.38 6.80
N ASP A 231 -37.24 -28.04 7.44
CA ASP A 231 -36.14 -27.31 6.81
C ASP A 231 -34.76 -27.94 7.12
N PRO A 232 -34.54 -29.24 6.80
CA PRO A 232 -33.33 -29.99 7.18
C PRO A 232 -32.02 -29.43 6.59
N CYS A 233 -32.15 -28.62 5.54
CA CYS A 233 -31.05 -28.03 4.78
C CYS A 233 -30.70 -26.60 5.20
N MET A 234 -31.34 -26.05 6.25
CA MET A 234 -31.04 -24.69 6.71
C MET A 234 -29.54 -24.47 6.98
N GLY A 235 -29.02 -23.40 6.38
CA GLY A 235 -27.64 -22.96 6.56
C GLY A 235 -26.57 -23.75 5.82
N VAL A 236 -26.90 -24.80 5.05
CA VAL A 236 -25.91 -25.55 4.24
C VAL A 236 -25.19 -24.62 3.27
N THR A 237 -25.94 -23.82 2.50
CA THR A 237 -25.37 -22.85 1.55
C THR A 237 -24.53 -21.79 2.25
N ARG A 238 -25.00 -21.24 3.38
CA ARG A 238 -24.28 -20.21 4.13
C ARG A 238 -22.91 -20.71 4.60
N ARG A 239 -22.84 -21.94 5.14
CA ARG A 239 -21.59 -22.56 5.58
C ARG A 239 -20.61 -22.70 4.41
N ALA A 240 -21.06 -23.27 3.29
CA ALA A 240 -20.22 -23.44 2.11
C ALA A 240 -19.66 -22.10 1.56
N VAL A 241 -20.48 -21.04 1.53
CA VAL A 241 -20.01 -19.71 1.12
C VAL A 241 -18.99 -19.14 2.12
N SER A 242 -19.18 -19.35 3.42
CA SER A 242 -18.21 -18.94 4.45
C SER A 242 -16.86 -19.63 4.25
N ASP A 243 -16.86 -20.94 3.99
CA ASP A 243 -15.64 -21.73 3.75
C ASP A 243 -14.90 -21.22 2.50
N LEU A 244 -15.63 -20.89 1.43
CA LEU A 244 -15.06 -20.26 0.23
C LEU A 244 -14.43 -18.89 0.52
N MET A 245 -15.07 -18.06 1.36
CA MET A 245 -14.48 -16.78 1.76
C MET A 245 -13.16 -16.97 2.51
N ASP A 246 -13.08 -17.96 3.40
CA ASP A 246 -11.86 -18.24 4.15
C ASP A 246 -10.74 -18.78 3.26
N MET A 247 -11.09 -19.56 2.22
CA MET A 247 -10.15 -19.94 1.18
C MET A 247 -9.61 -18.74 0.41
N VAL A 248 -10.48 -17.82 -0.03
CA VAL A 248 -10.07 -16.59 -0.74
C VAL A 248 -9.16 -15.73 0.14
N LYS A 249 -9.49 -15.56 1.43
CA LYS A 249 -8.62 -14.87 2.39
C LYS A 249 -7.27 -15.58 2.54
N GLY A 250 -7.25 -16.91 2.50
CA GLY A 250 -6.05 -17.73 2.53
C GLY A 250 -5.12 -17.44 1.35
N GLU A 251 -5.66 -17.45 0.12
CA GLU A 251 -4.90 -17.11 -1.08
C GLU A 251 -4.41 -15.66 -1.06
N LEU A 252 -5.23 -14.71 -0.58
CA LEU A 252 -4.81 -13.32 -0.44
C LEU A 252 -3.60 -13.20 0.50
N ARG A 253 -3.64 -13.83 1.67
CA ARG A 253 -2.50 -13.87 2.61
C ARG A 253 -1.25 -14.49 1.99
N ARG A 254 -1.40 -15.58 1.22
CA ARG A 254 -0.29 -16.24 0.52
C ARG A 254 0.35 -15.31 -0.51
N LEU A 255 -0.47 -14.63 -1.32
CA LEU A 255 -0.02 -13.66 -2.32
C LEU A 255 0.68 -12.48 -1.67
N SER A 256 0.09 -11.88 -0.62
CA SER A 256 0.70 -10.77 0.11
C SER A 256 2.08 -11.14 0.66
N LYS A 257 2.25 -12.36 1.22
CA LYS A 257 3.56 -12.84 1.69
C LYS A 257 4.58 -12.99 0.56
N ALA A 258 4.14 -13.45 -0.61
CA ALA A 258 5.01 -13.58 -1.79
C ALA A 258 5.40 -12.20 -2.36
N GLU A 259 4.48 -11.24 -2.40
CA GLU A 259 4.72 -9.87 -2.81
C GLU A 259 5.68 -9.15 -1.86
N LEU A 260 5.51 -9.31 -0.56
CA LEU A 260 6.40 -8.73 0.45
C LEU A 260 7.85 -9.17 0.22
N LYS A 261 8.08 -10.48 0.02
CA LYS A 261 9.40 -11.03 -0.33
C LYS A 261 9.95 -10.43 -1.63
N LYS A 262 9.10 -10.20 -2.64
CA LYS A 262 9.51 -9.56 -3.90
C LYS A 262 9.86 -8.09 -3.69
N ILE A 263 9.20 -7.37 -2.78
CA ILE A 263 9.42 -5.94 -2.52
C ILE A 263 10.71 -5.70 -1.71
N GLN A 264 11.10 -6.64 -0.85
CA GLN A 264 12.35 -6.57 -0.07
C GLN A 264 13.63 -6.44 -0.92
N LYS A 265 13.61 -6.76 -2.22
CA LYS A 265 14.75 -6.48 -3.11
C LYS A 265 14.99 -4.97 -3.35
N TYR A 266 14.03 -4.12 -2.97
CA TYR A 266 14.12 -2.66 -3.06
C TYR A 266 14.50 -2.02 -1.72
N THR A 267 14.96 -2.82 -0.75
CA THR A 267 15.38 -2.32 0.56
C THR A 267 16.43 -1.24 0.40
N VAL A 268 16.18 -0.11 1.06
CA VAL A 268 17.13 0.99 1.20
C VAL A 268 17.36 1.29 2.66
N ASP A 269 18.57 1.75 2.93
CA ASP A 269 18.96 2.17 4.26
C ASP A 269 18.56 3.64 4.49
N ILE A 270 17.63 3.88 5.42
CA ILE A 270 17.12 5.22 5.73
C ILE A 270 17.78 5.74 7.00
N SER A 271 18.30 6.97 6.95
CA SER A 271 18.95 7.63 8.09
C SER A 271 18.19 8.89 8.48
N LEU A 272 17.78 9.00 9.74
CA LEU A 272 17.05 10.15 10.25
C LEU A 272 17.94 11.40 10.32
N SER A 273 17.37 12.55 9.96
CA SER A 273 18.09 13.83 9.94
C SER A 273 17.78 14.69 11.17
N PRO A 274 18.72 14.84 12.13
CA PRO A 274 18.53 15.69 13.32
C PRO A 274 18.30 17.17 12.99
N LYS A 275 18.73 17.61 11.80
CA LYS A 275 18.50 18.97 11.29
C LYS A 275 17.04 19.24 10.94
N THR A 276 16.25 18.18 10.76
CA THR A 276 14.81 18.27 10.45
C THR A 276 13.93 17.97 11.67
N ALA A 277 14.47 17.23 12.65
CA ALA A 277 13.73 16.76 13.81
C ALA A 277 13.18 17.91 14.66
N HIS A 278 11.91 17.82 15.05
CA HIS A 278 11.31 18.72 16.02
C HIS A 278 12.08 18.73 17.35
N ALA A 279 12.04 19.83 18.10
CA ALA A 279 12.81 20.01 19.34
C ALA A 279 12.42 19.05 20.49
N PHE A 280 11.24 18.44 20.43
CA PHE A 280 10.81 17.39 21.38
C PHE A 280 11.23 15.97 20.95
N LEU A 281 11.97 15.82 19.85
CA LEU A 281 12.45 14.53 19.37
C LEU A 281 13.95 14.39 19.61
N SER A 282 14.36 13.24 20.10
CA SER A 282 15.77 12.84 20.17
C SER A 282 16.02 11.75 19.14
N VAL A 283 17.02 11.98 18.28
CA VAL A 283 17.48 11.03 17.26
C VAL A 283 18.75 10.37 17.78
N SER A 284 18.83 9.04 17.72
CA SER A 284 20.01 8.28 18.12
C SER A 284 21.27 8.62 17.30
N ASP A 285 22.44 8.23 17.80
CA ASP A 285 23.72 8.48 17.14
C ASP A 285 23.85 7.73 15.81
N ASP A 286 23.35 6.50 15.75
CA ASP A 286 23.28 5.68 14.52
C ASP A 286 22.25 6.20 13.49
N ARG A 287 21.46 7.21 13.85
CA ARG A 287 20.40 7.81 13.03
C ARG A 287 19.26 6.85 12.66
N LYS A 288 19.08 5.75 13.38
CA LYS A 288 18.02 4.75 13.11
C LYS A 288 16.83 4.84 14.04
N GLN A 289 16.97 5.49 15.19
CA GLN A 289 15.93 5.56 16.20
C GLN A 289 15.53 7.01 16.48
N VAL A 290 14.26 7.20 16.79
CA VAL A 290 13.72 8.47 17.27
C VAL A 290 12.74 8.23 18.39
N ARG A 291 12.82 9.08 19.41
CA ARG A 291 11.92 9.06 20.57
C ARG A 291 11.46 10.46 20.92
N HIS A 292 10.24 10.56 21.45
CA HIS A 292 9.75 11.77 22.08
C HIS A 292 10.42 11.93 23.46
N THR A 293 10.79 13.16 23.83
CA THR A 293 11.53 13.43 25.08
C THR A 293 10.70 14.11 26.16
N ASP A 294 9.42 14.41 25.90
CA ASP A 294 8.47 15.14 26.78
C ASP A 294 8.95 16.52 27.26
N LYS A 295 10.13 16.93 26.81
CA LYS A 295 10.80 18.19 27.11
C LYS A 295 11.31 18.79 25.81
N HIS A 296 11.21 20.12 25.71
CA HIS A 296 11.78 20.87 24.61
C HIS A 296 13.31 20.89 24.74
N GLN A 297 14.01 20.32 23.77
CA GLN A 297 15.48 20.30 23.77
C GLN A 297 16.04 21.59 23.18
N GLU A 298 17.20 22.00 23.67
CA GLU A 298 17.98 23.08 23.07
C GLU A 298 18.64 22.57 21.78
N VAL A 299 18.13 23.00 20.64
CA VAL A 299 18.62 22.60 19.32
C VAL A 299 18.89 23.83 18.46
N PRO A 300 19.94 23.83 17.61
CA PRO A 300 20.21 24.95 16.73
C PRO A 300 19.03 25.22 15.79
N ASP A 301 18.76 26.51 15.56
CA ASP A 301 17.74 26.90 14.59
C ASP A 301 18.10 26.38 13.20
N ASN A 302 17.09 25.92 12.47
CA ASN A 302 17.24 25.44 11.11
C ASN A 302 15.93 25.64 10.32
N PRO A 303 15.98 26.24 9.12
CA PRO A 303 14.79 26.43 8.30
C PRO A 303 14.14 25.10 7.90
N LYS A 304 14.91 24.01 7.87
CA LYS A 304 14.43 22.66 7.53
C LYS A 304 13.83 21.90 8.73
N ARG A 305 13.86 22.46 9.95
CA ARG A 305 13.33 21.87 11.18
C ARG A 305 11.83 22.09 11.31
N PHE A 306 11.09 21.07 11.73
CA PHE A 306 9.71 21.25 12.16
C PHE A 306 9.63 21.99 13.50
N ASP A 307 8.74 22.96 13.62
CA ASP A 307 8.61 23.82 14.81
C ASP A 307 7.35 23.55 15.64
N ARG A 308 6.29 23.00 15.03
CA ARG A 308 4.98 22.77 15.67
C ARG A 308 4.57 21.31 15.76
N VAL A 309 5.01 20.48 14.82
CA VAL A 309 4.67 19.05 14.78
C VAL A 309 5.89 18.21 15.10
N ALA A 310 5.72 17.17 15.91
CA ALA A 310 6.76 16.25 16.33
C ALA A 310 7.17 15.28 15.20
N ASN A 311 7.69 15.84 14.11
CA ASN A 311 8.13 15.09 12.93
C ASN A 311 9.65 15.13 12.76
N VAL A 312 10.18 14.13 12.07
CA VAL A 312 11.56 14.05 11.58
C VAL A 312 11.54 13.44 10.18
N LEU A 313 12.45 13.86 9.29
CA LEU A 313 12.60 13.29 7.96
C LEU A 313 13.84 12.40 7.88
N GLY A 314 13.78 11.42 6.98
CA GLY A 314 14.97 10.76 6.45
C GLY A 314 15.87 11.75 5.71
N ARG A 315 17.15 11.41 5.61
CA ARG A 315 18.15 12.19 4.87
C ARG A 315 18.03 11.93 3.37
N GLU A 316 17.66 10.72 3.01
CA GLU A 316 17.50 10.22 1.66
C GLU A 316 16.27 10.86 0.99
N SER A 317 16.39 11.16 -0.30
CA SER A 317 15.28 11.60 -1.13
C SER A 317 15.25 10.80 -2.42
N PHE A 318 14.04 10.54 -2.91
CA PHE A 318 13.81 9.67 -4.05
C PHE A 318 13.00 10.41 -5.11
N SER A 319 13.50 10.43 -6.35
CA SER A 319 12.84 11.11 -7.48
C SER A 319 12.22 10.15 -8.49
N SER A 320 12.68 8.90 -8.54
CA SER A 320 12.17 7.85 -9.43
C SER A 320 12.59 6.47 -8.93
N GLY A 321 11.85 5.42 -9.29
CA GLY A 321 12.15 4.03 -8.89
C GLY A 321 11.23 3.50 -7.79
N ARG A 322 11.60 2.35 -7.23
CA ARG A 322 10.90 1.68 -6.12
C ARG A 322 11.86 1.53 -4.97
N TYR A 323 11.37 1.82 -3.76
CA TYR A 323 12.15 1.85 -2.53
C TYR A 323 11.32 1.25 -1.40
N TYR A 324 11.99 0.54 -0.51
CA TYR A 324 11.38 -0.15 0.61
C TYR A 324 12.22 0.05 1.87
N TRP A 325 11.57 0.28 3.00
CA TRP A 325 12.20 0.33 4.32
C TRP A 325 11.20 -0.17 5.36
N GLU A 326 11.72 -0.72 6.46
CA GLU A 326 10.92 -1.21 7.58
C GLU A 326 11.19 -0.32 8.80
N VAL A 327 10.18 -0.13 9.64
CA VAL A 327 10.29 0.61 10.90
C VAL A 327 9.67 -0.25 11.98
N GLU A 328 10.46 -0.57 13.00
CA GLU A 328 9.99 -1.26 14.18
C GLU A 328 9.25 -0.27 15.08
N VAL A 329 7.96 -0.53 15.32
CA VAL A 329 7.11 0.32 16.17
C VAL A 329 6.87 -0.28 17.56
N GLY A 330 7.26 -1.54 17.80
CA GLY A 330 7.08 -2.22 19.08
C GLY A 330 5.64 -2.17 19.60
N GLU A 331 5.50 -1.97 20.91
CA GLU A 331 4.20 -1.85 21.60
C GLU A 331 3.68 -0.39 21.69
N LYS A 332 4.17 0.49 20.80
CA LYS A 332 3.76 1.91 20.84
C LYS A 332 2.28 2.05 20.50
N ILE A 333 1.57 2.81 21.33
CA ILE A 333 0.14 3.10 21.18
C ILE A 333 -0.17 4.28 20.23
N GLU A 334 0.84 5.06 19.86
CA GLU A 334 0.71 6.16 18.92
C GLU A 334 1.99 6.34 18.10
N TRP A 335 1.83 6.50 16.78
CA TRP A 335 2.91 6.82 15.84
C TRP A 335 2.34 7.26 14.48
N ASN A 336 3.16 7.95 13.69
CA ASN A 336 2.87 8.29 12.30
C ASN A 336 4.09 7.93 11.45
N LEU A 337 3.88 7.22 10.33
CA LEU A 337 4.91 6.77 9.42
C LEU A 337 4.48 7.03 7.98
N GLY A 338 5.39 7.47 7.13
CA GLY A 338 5.07 7.64 5.71
C GLY A 338 6.11 8.39 4.92
N VAL A 339 5.66 8.96 3.81
CA VAL A 339 6.48 9.76 2.90
C VAL A 339 5.94 11.18 2.78
N ALA A 340 6.83 12.11 2.48
CA ALA A 340 6.47 13.49 2.23
C ALA A 340 7.23 14.07 1.04
N ARG A 341 6.63 15.02 0.33
CA ARG A 341 7.32 15.81 -0.69
C ARG A 341 8.47 16.59 -0.05
N GLN A 342 9.56 16.79 -0.79
CA GLN A 342 10.67 17.59 -0.30
C GLN A 342 10.27 19.05 0.02
N SER A 343 9.30 19.58 -0.74
CA SER A 343 8.79 20.95 -0.71
C SER A 343 7.70 21.22 0.33
N ILE A 344 7.41 20.28 1.24
CA ILE A 344 6.40 20.48 2.28
C ILE A 344 6.69 21.70 3.15
N ASN A 345 5.63 22.34 3.63
CA ASN A 345 5.74 23.30 4.73
C ASN A 345 6.21 22.60 6.01
N ARG A 346 7.10 23.24 6.76
CA ARG A 346 7.65 22.73 8.02
C ARG A 346 7.42 23.68 9.20
N LYS A 347 6.81 24.83 8.94
CA LYS A 347 6.62 25.90 9.93
C LYS A 347 5.15 26.14 10.22
N GLY A 348 4.81 26.39 11.48
CA GLY A 348 3.44 26.67 11.89
C GLY A 348 2.49 25.46 11.80
N LYS A 349 1.19 25.73 11.87
CA LYS A 349 0.14 24.70 11.84
C LYS A 349 -0.20 24.37 10.38
N PHE A 350 -0.19 23.08 10.05
CA PHE A 350 -0.61 22.57 8.74
C PHE A 350 -1.33 21.23 8.88
N THR A 351 -2.14 20.90 7.88
CA THR A 351 -2.87 19.61 7.83
C THR A 351 -2.01 18.55 7.15
N VAL A 352 -1.89 17.37 7.76
CA VAL A 352 -1.17 16.23 7.18
C VAL A 352 -2.09 15.53 6.17
N SER A 353 -1.98 15.87 4.89
CA SER A 353 -2.79 15.30 3.81
C SER A 353 -2.01 15.17 2.50
N PRO A 354 -2.49 14.34 1.55
CA PRO A 354 -1.90 14.24 0.21
C PRO A 354 -1.83 15.58 -0.52
N ALA A 355 -2.85 16.43 -0.35
CA ALA A 355 -2.89 17.78 -0.95
C ALA A 355 -1.73 18.67 -0.46
N ASN A 356 -1.30 18.50 0.79
CA ASN A 356 -0.16 19.19 1.37
C ASN A 356 1.16 18.42 1.21
N GLY A 357 1.16 17.32 0.46
CA GLY A 357 2.36 16.55 0.14
C GLY A 357 2.76 15.51 1.19
N PHE A 358 1.82 15.00 1.99
CA PHE A 358 2.06 13.94 2.99
C PHE A 358 1.21 12.70 2.71
N TRP A 359 1.83 11.52 2.72
CA TRP A 359 1.15 10.22 2.65
C TRP A 359 1.65 9.37 3.81
N THR A 360 0.79 9.17 4.81
CA THR A 360 1.14 8.61 6.11
C THR A 360 0.09 7.61 6.59
N LEU A 361 0.57 6.55 7.21
CA LEU A 361 -0.19 5.66 8.06
C LEU A 361 0.07 6.03 9.52
N SER A 362 -0.95 5.96 10.36
CA SER A 362 -0.84 6.30 11.77
C SER A 362 -1.61 5.34 12.65
N LEU A 363 -1.09 5.08 13.84
CA LEU A 363 -1.83 4.50 14.94
C LEU A 363 -2.25 5.66 15.86
N LYS A 364 -3.55 5.83 16.07
CA LYS A 364 -4.11 6.84 16.97
C LYS A 364 -4.31 6.27 18.37
N SER A 365 -4.29 7.16 19.37
CA SER A 365 -4.72 6.83 20.72
C SER A 365 -6.09 6.16 20.68
N GLY A 366 -6.21 4.97 21.28
CA GLY A 366 -7.37 4.09 21.14
C GLY A 366 -7.17 2.91 20.18
N GLY A 367 -5.98 2.75 19.59
CA GLY A 367 -5.63 1.55 18.80
C GLY A 367 -6.13 1.56 17.35
N GLN A 368 -6.64 2.70 16.86
CA GLN A 368 -7.16 2.80 15.50
C GLN A 368 -6.05 3.11 14.49
N TYR A 369 -5.95 2.29 13.45
CA TYR A 369 -5.09 2.56 12.29
C TYR A 369 -5.79 3.49 11.31
N VAL A 370 -5.13 4.58 10.92
CA VAL A 370 -5.68 5.61 10.02
C VAL A 370 -4.66 5.94 8.93
N ALA A 371 -5.10 5.89 7.68
CA ALA A 371 -4.37 6.41 6.52
C ALA A 371 -4.92 7.78 6.12
N ASN A 372 -4.05 8.75 5.83
CA ASN A 372 -4.50 10.09 5.42
C ASN A 372 -4.85 10.11 3.91
N THR A 373 -6.08 9.76 3.58
CA THR A 373 -6.57 9.79 2.19
C THR A 373 -7.08 11.18 1.79
N SER A 374 -7.28 11.39 0.49
CA SER A 374 -8.01 12.56 -0.04
C SER A 374 -9.07 12.08 -1.04
N PRO A 375 -10.37 12.30 -0.77
CA PRO A 375 -10.93 12.90 0.44
C PRO A 375 -10.69 12.02 1.68
N ALA A 376 -10.85 12.61 2.87
CA ALA A 376 -10.81 11.84 4.11
C ALA A 376 -11.97 10.83 4.09
N VAL A 377 -11.67 9.55 4.31
CA VAL A 377 -12.72 8.54 4.49
C VAL A 377 -13.30 8.79 5.89
N THR A 378 -14.59 9.14 5.93
CA THR A 378 -15.38 9.33 7.16
C THR A 378 -15.58 8.03 7.92
#